data_AF-A0A0S8BZ60-F1
#
_entry.id   AF-A0A0S8BZ60-F1
#
_cell.length_a   1.000
_cell.length_b   1.000
_cell.length_c   1.000
_cell.angle_alpha   90.00
_cell.angle_beta   90.00
_cell.angle_gamma   90.00
#
_symmetry.space_group_name_H-M   'P 1'
#
loop_
_entity.id
_entity.type
_entity.pdbx_description
1 polymer ?
#
loop_
_entity_poly.entity_id
_entity_poly.type
_entity_poly.pdbx_seq_one_letter_code
_entity_poly.pdbx_strand_id
1 'polypeptide(L)'
;MDKAIALLCIVGGAAAGAGALGYVPLDGTPLMDVPSSALGIGGAVVVLAGILLLSRDHRTSDALASVFLLGIAAGAGWVTFYAPEGTLERAIPFIPASVGDELARLLFGLGAAACIGMAVLALRRLF
;
A
#
# COMPACT_ATOMS: atom_id res chain seq x y z
N MET A 1 13.62 -2.56 -19.43
CA MET A 1 12.73 -3.43 -18.63
C MET A 1 11.83 -2.61 -17.72
N ASP A 2 12.34 -1.55 -17.10
CA ASP A 2 11.62 -0.73 -16.11
C ASP A 2 10.29 -0.16 -16.59
N LYS A 3 10.20 0.27 -17.86
CA LYS A 3 8.95 0.79 -18.44
C LYS A 3 7.81 -0.24 -18.49
N ALA A 4 8.12 -1.51 -18.74
CA ALA A 4 7.12 -2.57 -18.82
C ALA A 4 6.59 -2.93 -17.42
N ILE A 5 7.49 -3.00 -16.44
CA ILE A 5 7.14 -3.23 -15.03
C ILE A 5 6.30 -2.06 -14.50
N ALA A 6 6.68 -0.84 -14.84
CA ALA A 6 5.96 0.34 -14.41
C ALA A 6 4.56 0.46 -15.04
N LEU A 7 4.42 0.11 -16.33
CA LEU A 7 3.10 0.00 -16.97
C LEU A 7 2.24 -1.09 -16.32
N LEU A 8 2.82 -2.25 -15.98
CA LEU A 8 2.13 -3.29 -15.23
C LEU A 8 1.66 -2.80 -13.85
N CYS A 9 2.49 -2.05 -13.13
CA CYS A 9 2.11 -1.45 -11.85
C CYS A 9 0.97 -0.42 -12.02
N ILE A 10 1.04 0.46 -13.02
CA ILE A 10 -0.02 1.45 -13.27
C ILE A 10 -1.33 0.76 -13.64
N VAL A 11 -1.30 -0.19 -14.58
CA VAL A 11 -2.51 -0.90 -15.04
C VAL A 11 -3.08 -1.79 -13.95
N GLY A 12 -2.24 -2.55 -13.24
CA GLY A 12 -2.67 -3.42 -12.14
C GLY A 12 -3.23 -2.64 -10.95
N GLY A 13 -2.58 -1.53 -10.57
CA GLY A 13 -3.05 -0.66 -9.50
C GLY A 13 -4.34 0.09 -9.86
N ALA A 14 -4.48 0.55 -11.11
CA ALA A 14 -5.70 1.17 -11.60
C ALA A 14 -6.86 0.17 -11.67
N ALA A 15 -6.60 -1.07 -12.06
CA ALA A 15 -7.60 -2.15 -12.05
C ALA A 15 -8.06 -2.47 -10.61
N ALA A 16 -7.14 -2.52 -9.65
CA ALA A 16 -7.46 -2.69 -8.24
C ALA A 16 -8.29 -1.51 -7.70
N GLY A 17 -7.95 -0.27 -8.05
CA GLY A 17 -8.72 0.93 -7.71
C GLY A 17 -10.12 0.95 -8.35
N ALA A 18 -10.25 0.51 -9.60
CA ALA A 18 -11.54 0.39 -10.27
C ALA A 18 -12.43 -0.70 -9.62
N GLY A 19 -11.82 -1.80 -9.16
CA GLY A 19 -12.50 -2.81 -8.34
C GLY A 19 -12.98 -2.26 -7.00
N ALA A 20 -12.15 -1.48 -6.30
CA ALA A 20 -12.52 -0.82 -5.04
C ALA A 20 -13.71 0.15 -5.16
N LEU A 21 -13.82 0.83 -6.30
CA LEU A 21 -14.92 1.77 -6.62
C LEU A 21 -16.17 1.07 -7.16
N GLY A 22 -16.15 -0.26 -7.33
CA GLY A 22 -17.28 -1.03 -7.84
C GLY A 22 -17.51 -0.92 -9.35
N TYR A 23 -16.53 -0.39 -10.11
CA TYR A 23 -16.60 -0.33 -11.58
C TYR A 23 -16.32 -1.68 -12.25
N VAL A 24 -15.66 -2.59 -11.55
CA VAL A 24 -15.33 -3.94 -12.04
C VAL A 24 -15.99 -4.96 -11.11
N PRO A 25 -16.79 -5.90 -11.62
CA PRO A 25 -17.34 -6.98 -10.80
C PRO A 25 -16.19 -7.87 -10.31
N LEU A 26 -15.98 -7.91 -9.00
CA LEU A 26 -14.97 -8.73 -8.34
C LEU A 26 -15.46 -10.16 -8.05
N ASP A 27 -16.64 -10.52 -8.56
CA ASP A 27 -17.31 -11.80 -8.34
C ASP A 27 -16.41 -12.97 -8.78
N GLY A 28 -15.98 -13.79 -7.82
CA GLY A 28 -15.14 -14.98 -8.05
C GLY A 28 -13.63 -14.76 -7.86
N THR A 29 -13.18 -13.57 -7.44
CA THR A 29 -11.77 -13.34 -7.08
C THR A 29 -11.56 -13.40 -5.57
N PRO A 30 -10.38 -13.86 -5.08
CA PRO A 30 -10.05 -13.87 -3.65
C PRO A 30 -10.03 -12.46 -2.99
N LEU A 31 -10.25 -11.40 -3.79
CA LEU A 31 -10.37 -10.01 -3.36
C LEU A 31 -11.75 -9.64 -2.82
N MET A 32 -12.75 -10.53 -2.93
CA MET A 32 -14.12 -10.26 -2.46
C MET A 32 -14.23 -10.05 -0.93
N ASP A 33 -13.32 -10.67 -0.17
CA ASP A 33 -13.25 -10.55 1.30
C ASP A 33 -12.49 -9.29 1.76
N VAL A 34 -11.83 -8.57 0.85
CA VAL A 34 -11.00 -7.41 1.21
C VAL A 34 -11.86 -6.15 1.23
N PRO A 35 -11.89 -5.39 2.33
CA PRO A 35 -12.66 -4.15 2.39
C PRO A 35 -12.21 -3.17 1.31
N SER A 36 -13.19 -2.54 0.66
CA SER A 36 -12.97 -1.66 -0.51
C SER A 36 -11.98 -0.53 -0.24
N SER A 37 -11.90 -0.03 1.00
CA SER A 37 -10.91 0.96 1.42
C SER A 37 -9.47 0.43 1.35
N ALA A 38 -9.22 -0.79 1.80
CA ALA A 38 -7.91 -1.42 1.76
C ALA A 38 -7.48 -1.74 0.33
N LEU A 39 -8.43 -2.20 -0.50
CA LEU A 39 -8.20 -2.43 -1.92
C LEU A 39 -7.88 -1.13 -2.67
N GLY A 40 -8.59 -0.05 -2.37
CA GLY A 40 -8.34 1.27 -2.96
C GLY A 40 -6.97 1.83 -2.58
N ILE A 41 -6.58 1.74 -1.31
CA ILE A 41 -5.26 2.18 -0.83
C ILE A 41 -4.14 1.33 -1.50
N GLY A 42 -4.31 0.01 -1.54
CA GLY A 42 -3.36 -0.89 -2.20
C GLY A 42 -3.20 -0.56 -3.69
N GLY A 43 -4.31 -0.33 -4.41
CA GLY A 43 -4.29 0.08 -5.81
C GLY A 43 -3.54 1.40 -6.02
N ALA A 44 -3.82 2.42 -5.19
CA ALA A 44 -3.15 3.71 -5.26
C ALA A 44 -1.63 3.60 -5.04
N VAL A 45 -1.19 2.79 -4.06
CA VAL A 45 0.23 2.52 -3.79
C VAL A 45 0.92 1.89 -5.00
N VAL A 46 0.28 0.89 -5.63
CA VAL A 46 0.86 0.22 -6.81
C VAL A 46 0.93 1.16 -8.02
N VAL A 47 -0.06 2.04 -8.23
CA VAL A 47 0.01 3.08 -9.26
C VAL A 47 1.17 4.04 -9.00
N LEU A 48 1.32 4.51 -7.75
CA LEU A 48 2.41 5.41 -7.36
C LEU A 48 3.79 4.77 -7.56
N ALA A 49 3.95 3.48 -7.27
CA ALA A 49 5.18 2.74 -7.57
C ALA A 49 5.51 2.73 -9.07
N GLY A 50 4.50 2.53 -9.93
CA GLY A 50 4.69 2.59 -11.37
C GLY A 50 5.08 3.98 -11.87
N ILE A 51 4.47 5.04 -11.33
CA ILE A 51 4.82 6.43 -11.68
C ILE A 51 6.24 6.76 -11.22
N LEU A 52 6.65 6.31 -10.03
CA LEU A 52 8.01 6.43 -9.52
C LEU A 52 9.05 5.83 -10.48
N LEU A 53 8.80 4.61 -10.95
CA LEU A 53 9.67 3.92 -11.90
C LEU A 53 9.79 4.65 -13.25
N LEU A 54 8.78 5.44 -13.64
CA LEU A 54 8.83 6.28 -14.83
C LEU A 54 9.49 7.65 -14.59
N SER A 55 9.53 8.12 -13.35
CA SER A 55 10.08 9.43 -13.03
C SER A 55 11.61 9.39 -13.15
N ARG A 56 12.14 10.18 -14.08
CA ARG A 56 13.60 10.36 -14.27
C ARG A 56 14.14 11.61 -13.58
N ASP A 57 13.26 12.51 -13.18
CA ASP A 57 13.62 13.78 -12.60
C ASP A 57 13.75 13.66 -11.08
N HIS A 58 14.87 14.12 -10.51
CA HIS A 58 15.18 13.90 -9.09
C HIS A 58 14.12 14.55 -8.18
N ARG A 59 13.65 15.75 -8.54
CA ARG A 59 12.67 16.50 -7.76
C ARG A 59 11.27 15.86 -7.82
N THR A 60 10.86 15.40 -8.99
CA THR A 60 9.57 14.72 -9.18
C THR A 60 9.58 13.36 -8.51
N SER A 61 10.71 12.65 -8.56
CA SER A 61 10.93 11.36 -7.90
C SER A 61 10.83 11.48 -6.38
N ASP A 62 11.48 12.48 -5.77
CA ASP A 62 11.40 12.69 -4.31
C ASP A 62 9.97 13.04 -3.83
N ALA A 63 9.23 13.82 -4.62
CA ALA A 63 7.83 14.13 -4.33
C ALA A 63 6.94 12.89 -4.45
N LEU A 64 7.10 12.11 -5.52
CA LEU A 64 6.38 10.85 -5.71
C LEU A 64 6.74 9.81 -4.65
N ALA A 65 7.99 9.75 -4.21
CA ALA A 65 8.46 8.85 -3.16
C ALA A 65 7.80 9.19 -1.84
N SER A 66 7.64 10.49 -1.54
CA SER A 66 6.91 10.95 -0.36
C SER A 66 5.44 10.53 -0.40
N VAL A 67 4.77 10.70 -1.55
CA VAL A 67 3.36 10.29 -1.72
C VAL A 67 3.21 8.77 -1.63
N PHE A 68 4.15 8.01 -2.21
CA PHE A 68 4.18 6.55 -2.11
C PHE A 68 4.34 6.06 -0.68
N LEU A 69 5.30 6.63 0.07
CA LEU A 69 5.50 6.33 1.48
C LEU A 69 4.26 6.65 2.33
N LEU A 70 3.59 7.77 2.05
CA LEU A 70 2.33 8.12 2.72
C LEU A 70 1.21 7.13 2.36
N GLY A 71 1.14 6.65 1.12
CA GLY A 71 0.22 5.59 0.72
C GLY A 71 0.46 4.27 1.46
N ILE A 72 1.73 3.85 1.58
CA ILE A 72 2.10 2.69 2.40
C ILE A 72 1.72 2.92 3.87
N ALA A 73 2.00 4.10 4.42
CA ALA A 73 1.65 4.44 5.79
C ALA A 73 0.14 4.39 6.02
N ALA A 74 -0.67 4.85 5.07
CA ALA A 74 -2.12 4.78 5.14
C ALA A 74 -2.60 3.33 5.13
N GLY A 75 -2.02 2.47 4.30
CA GLY A 75 -2.34 1.04 4.26
C GLY A 75 -1.94 0.31 5.54
N ALA A 76 -0.70 0.51 5.99
CA ALA A 76 -0.18 -0.06 7.23
C ALA A 76 -0.93 0.45 8.46
N GLY A 77 -1.28 1.74 8.50
CA GLY A 77 -2.11 2.33 9.55
C GLY A 77 -3.52 1.74 9.54
N TRP A 78 -4.12 1.54 8.35
CA TRP A 78 -5.41 0.85 8.25
C TRP A 78 -5.33 -0.57 8.81
N VAL A 79 -4.28 -1.34 8.47
CA VAL A 79 -4.05 -2.68 9.04
C VAL A 79 -3.89 -2.63 10.56
N THR A 80 -3.19 -1.62 11.08
CA THR A 80 -2.94 -1.47 12.52
C THR A 80 -4.21 -1.23 13.32
N PHE A 81 -5.11 -0.37 12.83
CA PHE A 81 -6.27 0.11 13.60
C PHE A 81 -7.59 -0.56 13.21
N TYR A 82 -7.74 -1.01 11.97
CA TYR A 82 -9.03 -1.42 11.39
C TYR A 82 -9.04 -2.84 10.82
N ALA A 83 -7.91 -3.56 10.80
CA ALA A 83 -7.92 -4.94 10.34
C ALA A 83 -8.76 -5.83 11.29
N PRO A 84 -9.68 -6.65 10.74
CA PRO A 84 -10.34 -7.71 11.51
C PRO A 84 -9.33 -8.70 12.09
N GLU A 85 -9.63 -9.23 13.27
CA GLU A 85 -8.85 -10.30 13.90
C GLU A 85 -8.69 -11.50 12.93
N GLY A 86 -7.48 -12.06 12.85
CA GLY A 86 -7.17 -13.17 11.94
C GLY A 86 -6.84 -12.78 10.50
N THR A 87 -6.93 -11.50 10.13
CA THR A 87 -6.50 -11.02 8.80
C THR A 87 -5.00 -11.25 8.57
N LEU A 88 -4.21 -11.07 9.63
CA LEU A 88 -2.76 -11.21 9.60
C LEU A 88 -2.30 -12.67 9.65
N GLU A 89 -3.05 -13.54 10.31
CA GLU A 89 -2.83 -14.99 10.31
C GLU A 89 -2.97 -15.61 8.92
N ARG A 90 -3.96 -15.15 8.13
CA ARG A 90 -4.11 -15.57 6.72
C ARG A 90 -2.91 -15.17 5.87
N ALA A 91 -2.24 -14.07 6.19
CA ALA A 91 -1.10 -13.57 5.43
C ALA A 91 0.24 -14.20 5.86
N ILE A 92 0.38 -14.59 7.13
CA ILE A 92 1.63 -15.11 7.71
C ILE A 92 1.34 -16.38 8.53
N PRO A 93 1.24 -17.56 7.88
CA PRO A 93 0.80 -18.80 8.54
C PRO A 93 1.80 -19.38 9.56
N PHE A 94 2.98 -18.75 9.71
CA PHE A 94 4.07 -19.26 10.54
C PHE A 94 4.07 -18.72 11.99
N ILE A 95 3.20 -17.76 12.31
CA ILE A 95 3.17 -17.08 13.61
C ILE A 95 1.93 -17.55 14.41
N PRO A 96 2.08 -17.95 15.70
CA PRO A 96 0.95 -18.36 16.54
C PRO A 96 -0.08 -17.23 16.71
N ALA A 97 -1.36 -17.57 16.57
CA ALA A 97 -2.52 -16.68 16.65
C ALA A 97 -2.52 -15.73 17.87
N SER A 98 -2.13 -16.26 19.04
CA SER A 98 -2.16 -15.53 20.31
C SER A 98 -1.10 -14.43 20.45
N VAL A 99 -0.05 -14.45 19.64
CA VAL A 99 1.03 -13.44 19.65
C VAL A 99 1.06 -12.67 18.33
N GLY A 100 0.58 -13.29 17.26
CA GLY A 100 0.68 -12.78 15.90
C GLY A 100 -0.10 -11.49 15.68
N ASP A 101 -1.34 -11.37 16.16
CA ASP A 101 -2.19 -10.24 15.77
C ASP A 101 -1.74 -8.93 16.44
N GLU A 102 -1.45 -8.94 17.74
CA GLU A 102 -0.96 -7.75 18.46
C GLU A 102 0.44 -7.33 17.99
N LEU A 103 1.37 -8.29 17.88
CA LEU A 103 2.73 -8.02 17.42
C LEU A 103 2.73 -7.52 15.98
N ALA A 104 1.92 -8.12 15.11
CA ALA A 104 1.82 -7.67 13.73
C ALA A 104 1.21 -6.28 13.64
N ARG A 105 0.11 -5.97 14.33
CA ARG A 105 -0.45 -4.60 14.37
C ARG A 105 0.59 -3.60 14.86
N LEU A 106 1.38 -3.94 15.89
CA LEU A 106 2.43 -3.07 16.40
C LEU A 106 3.54 -2.86 15.37
N LEU A 107 3.97 -3.90 14.65
CA LEU A 107 4.95 -3.81 13.57
C LEU A 107 4.44 -3.00 12.38
N PHE A 108 3.18 -3.19 11.97
CA PHE A 108 2.54 -2.39 10.92
C PHE A 108 2.44 -0.92 11.35
N GLY A 109 2.11 -0.63 12.61
CA GLY A 109 2.05 0.72 13.16
C GLY A 109 3.42 1.40 13.18
N LEU A 110 4.46 0.68 13.60
CA LEU A 110 5.84 1.14 13.55
C LEU A 110 6.28 1.41 12.10
N GLY A 111 5.94 0.51 11.18
CA GLY A 111 6.18 0.67 9.75
C GLY A 111 5.51 1.92 9.18
N ALA A 112 4.26 2.18 9.56
CA ALA A 112 3.54 3.39 9.16
C ALA A 112 4.24 4.66 9.69
N ALA A 113 4.64 4.67 10.96
CA ALA A 113 5.37 5.78 11.56
C ALA A 113 6.72 6.03 10.85
N ALA A 114 7.46 4.97 10.51
CA ALA A 114 8.71 5.06 9.77
C ALA A 114 8.49 5.65 8.36
N CYS A 115 7.46 5.19 7.65
CA CYS A 115 7.10 5.71 6.33
C CYS A 115 6.74 7.20 6.38
N ILE A 116 5.98 7.64 7.40
CA ILE A 116 5.67 9.07 7.61
C ILE A 116 6.95 9.86 7.89
N GLY A 117 7.81 9.37 8.78
CA GLY A 117 9.08 10.04 9.09
C GLY A 117 9.96 10.21 7.85
N MET A 118 10.07 9.18 7.02
CA MET A 118 10.82 9.22 5.77
C MET A 118 10.17 10.14 4.72
N ALA A 119 8.84 10.17 4.63
CA ALA A 119 8.13 11.10 3.75
C ALA A 119 8.36 12.56 4.15
N VAL A 120 8.35 12.87 5.46
CA VAL A 120 8.68 14.21 5.96
C VAL A 120 10.13 14.59 5.67
N LEU A 121 11.07 13.64 5.81
CA LEU A 121 12.48 13.87 5.47
C LEU A 121 12.67 14.11 3.96
N ALA A 122 11.97 13.39 3.10
CA ALA A 122 12.01 13.59 1.65
C ALA A 122 11.40 14.95 1.26
N LEU A 123 10.26 15.33 1.84
CA LEU A 123 9.66 16.66 1.67
C LEU A 123 10.60 17.79 2.12
N ARG A 124 11.31 17.62 3.24
CA ARG A 124 12.31 18.59 3.71
C ARG A 124 13.49 18.79 2.77
N ARG A 125 13.77 17.85 1.85
CA ARG A 125 14.82 18.02 0.84
C ARG A 125 14.33 18.77 -0.41
N LEU A 126 13.02 18.92 -0.57
CA LEU A 126 12.38 19.56 -1.72
C LEU A 126 12.16 21.08 -1.57
N PHE A 127 12.15 21.56 -0.32
CA PHE A 127 11.95 22.96 0.09
C PHE A 127 13.21 23.50 0.75
#